data_AF-A0A506PEF9-F1
#
_entry.id   AF-A0A506PEF9-F1
#
_cell.length_a   1.000
_cell.length_b   1.000
_cell.length_c   1.000
_cell.angle_alpha   90.00
_cell.angle_beta   90.00
_cell.angle_gamma   90.00
#
_symmetry.space_group_name_H-M   'P 1'
#
loop_
_entity.id
_entity.type
_entity.pdbx_description
1 polymer ?
#
loop_
_entity_poly.entity_id
_entity_poly.type
_entity_poly.pdbx_seq_one_letter_code
_entity_poly.pdbx_strand_id
1 'polypeptide(L)'
;MKNLRTEIKWAIIFTLVGLLWMVLEKMAGLHDQYIDYHLYLTNLFAIPAIIMMVMALKEKKRDVYGGSMSYKQGLISGIILSLFIAILSPLAQYITTYYITPDYFPNVIKRSVEIGYYPDIEAAKANFNYQNYAIQGAVSAFIMGVITTAIAMIFIRTKKG
;
A
#
# COMPACT_ATOMS: atom_id res chain seq x y z
N MET A 1 -25.88 12.02 3.22
CA MET A 1 -24.74 11.19 2.78
C MET A 1 -23.49 11.71 3.48
N LYS A 2 -22.84 10.94 4.35
CA LYS A 2 -21.58 11.40 4.97
C LYS A 2 -20.52 11.51 3.86
N ASN A 3 -19.97 12.70 3.69
CA ASN A 3 -19.13 13.06 2.55
C ASN A 3 -17.90 12.12 2.46
N LEU A 4 -17.75 11.37 1.36
CA LEU A 4 -16.60 10.47 1.08
C LEU A 4 -15.34 11.22 0.62
N ARG A 5 -15.40 12.55 0.56
CA ARG A 5 -14.31 13.42 0.11
C ARG A 5 -13.00 13.16 0.87
N THR A 6 -13.06 12.88 2.18
CA THR A 6 -11.87 12.59 2.99
C THR A 6 -11.21 11.29 2.52
N GLU A 7 -11.98 10.21 2.38
CA GLU A 7 -11.47 8.91 1.96
C GLU A 7 -10.87 8.96 0.55
N ILE A 8 -11.56 9.59 -0.40
CA ILE A 8 -11.05 9.74 -1.79
C ILE A 8 -9.77 10.57 -1.80
N LYS A 9 -9.75 11.72 -1.10
CA LYS A 9 -8.57 12.58 -1.01
C LYS A 9 -7.37 11.82 -0.46
N TRP A 10 -7.56 11.12 0.67
CA TRP A 10 -6.47 10.38 1.31
C TRP A 10 -6.05 9.14 0.51
N ALA A 11 -6.94 8.48 -0.22
CA ALA A 11 -6.58 7.40 -1.13
C ALA A 11 -5.66 7.90 -2.26
N ILE A 12 -5.96 9.06 -2.86
CA ILE A 12 -5.11 9.66 -3.90
C ILE A 12 -3.74 10.03 -3.32
N ILE A 13 -3.68 10.70 -2.17
CA ILE A 13 -2.40 11.07 -1.56
C ILE A 13 -1.61 9.80 -1.18
N PHE A 14 -2.26 8.77 -0.65
CA PHE A 14 -1.63 7.48 -0.35
C PHE A 14 -0.99 6.86 -1.59
N THR A 15 -1.72 6.83 -2.71
CA THR A 15 -1.21 6.31 -3.98
C THR A 15 0.00 7.12 -4.48
N LEU A 16 -0.05 8.45 -4.41
CA LEU A 16 1.06 9.31 -4.82
C LEU A 16 2.31 9.10 -3.94
N VAL A 17 2.13 8.97 -2.62
CA VAL A 17 3.24 8.65 -1.70
C VAL A 17 3.80 7.26 -1.98
N GLY A 18 2.95 6.28 -2.32
CA GLY A 18 3.38 4.95 -2.76
C GLY A 18 4.22 5.00 -4.03
N LEU A 19 3.82 5.76 -5.04
CA LEU A 19 4.62 5.94 -6.27
C LEU A 19 5.95 6.64 -5.98
N LEU A 20 5.95 7.67 -5.13
CA LEU A 20 7.17 8.34 -4.71
C LEU A 20 8.12 7.36 -3.99
N TRP A 21 7.58 6.47 -3.16
CA TRP A 21 8.36 5.44 -2.49
C TRP A 21 9.02 4.49 -3.50
N MET A 22 8.30 4.06 -4.53
CA MET A 22 8.87 3.22 -5.59
C MET A 22 10.01 3.90 -6.35
N VAL A 23 9.91 5.22 -6.58
CA VAL A 23 11.03 6.00 -7.16
C VAL A 23 12.24 6.00 -6.23
N LEU A 24 12.02 6.19 -4.92
CA LEU A 24 13.10 6.17 -3.93
C LEU A 24 13.79 4.81 -3.86
N GLU A 25 13.02 3.71 -3.90
CA GLU A 25 13.58 2.36 -3.91
C GLU A 25 14.45 2.11 -5.14
N LYS A 26 13.97 2.52 -6.33
CA LYS A 26 14.75 2.43 -7.55
C LYS A 26 16.03 3.24 -7.45
N MET A 27 15.95 4.49 -6.98
CA MET A 27 17.12 5.37 -6.83
C MET A 27 18.14 4.83 -5.81
N ALA A 28 17.68 4.13 -4.78
CA ALA A 28 18.53 3.46 -3.80
C ALA A 28 19.17 2.15 -4.35
N GLY A 29 18.81 1.75 -5.57
CA GLY A 29 19.31 0.55 -6.23
C GLY A 29 18.63 -0.74 -5.78
N LEU A 30 17.46 -0.67 -5.12
CA LEU A 30 16.76 -1.86 -4.64
C LEU A 30 16.09 -2.65 -5.75
N HIS A 31 15.93 -2.06 -6.93
CA HIS A 31 15.33 -2.75 -8.08
C HIS A 31 16.35 -3.32 -9.05
N ASP A 32 17.64 -3.13 -8.77
CA ASP A 32 18.77 -3.60 -9.59
C ASP A 32 19.91 -4.18 -8.72
N GLN A 33 20.83 -3.35 -8.23
CA GLN A 33 22.09 -3.76 -7.59
C GLN A 33 21.88 -4.43 -6.22
N TYR A 34 20.85 -4.01 -5.49
CA TYR A 34 20.55 -4.44 -4.12
C TYR A 34 19.22 -5.20 -4.03
N ILE A 35 18.87 -5.93 -5.08
CA ILE A 35 17.61 -6.66 -5.17
C ILE A 35 17.41 -7.70 -4.05
N ASP A 36 18.50 -8.25 -3.51
CA ASP A 36 18.45 -9.16 -2.36
C ASP A 36 17.94 -8.44 -1.09
N TYR A 37 18.18 -7.13 -0.96
CA TYR A 37 17.71 -6.32 0.16
C TYR A 37 16.28 -5.78 -0.03
N HIS A 38 15.77 -5.79 -1.26
CA HIS A 38 14.43 -5.27 -1.59
C HIS A 38 13.34 -5.90 -0.71
N LEU A 39 13.37 -7.23 -0.54
CA LEU A 39 12.42 -7.98 0.28
C LEU A 39 12.32 -7.49 1.73
N TYR A 40 13.40 -6.91 2.27
CA TYR A 40 13.44 -6.41 3.64
C TYR A 40 13.10 -4.92 3.69
N LEU A 41 13.68 -4.12 2.80
CA LEU A 41 13.59 -2.66 2.84
C LEU A 41 12.26 -2.12 2.31
N THR A 42 11.59 -2.82 1.40
CA THR A 42 10.28 -2.38 0.89
C THR A 42 9.20 -2.37 1.98
N ASN A 43 9.31 -3.25 2.98
CA ASN A 43 8.39 -3.29 4.12
C ASN A 43 8.43 -2.01 4.97
N LEU A 44 9.49 -1.19 4.86
CA LEU A 44 9.57 0.10 5.53
C LEU A 44 8.48 1.08 5.06
N PHE A 45 7.89 0.85 3.87
CA PHE A 45 6.72 1.58 3.40
C PHE A 45 5.50 1.48 4.35
N ALA A 46 5.45 0.45 5.21
CA ALA A 46 4.42 0.34 6.24
C ALA A 46 4.39 1.59 7.16
N ILE A 47 5.52 2.23 7.42
CA ILE A 47 5.62 3.41 8.27
C ILE A 47 4.83 4.60 7.68
N PRO A 48 5.14 5.11 6.48
CA PRO A 48 4.35 6.18 5.87
C PRO A 48 2.89 5.73 5.62
N ALA A 49 2.65 4.47 5.25
CA ALA A 49 1.29 3.96 5.06
C ALA A 49 0.42 4.08 6.32
N ILE A 50 0.94 3.67 7.49
CA ILE A 50 0.22 3.78 8.77
C ILE A 50 -0.02 5.24 9.14
N ILE A 51 0.97 6.12 8.95
CA ILE A 51 0.83 7.55 9.21
C ILE A 51 -0.32 8.13 8.38
N MET A 52 -0.37 7.82 7.09
CA MET A 52 -1.42 8.27 6.17
C MET A 52 -2.80 7.78 6.61
N MET A 53 -2.93 6.49 6.96
CA MET A 53 -4.19 5.92 7.47
C MET A 53 -4.66 6.62 8.75
N VAL A 54 -3.75 6.86 9.69
CA VAL A 54 -4.05 7.56 10.96
C VAL A 54 -4.45 9.01 10.70
N MET A 55 -3.75 9.72 9.82
CA MET A 55 -4.07 11.10 9.47
C MET A 55 -5.44 11.21 8.80
N ALA A 56 -5.78 10.28 7.90
CA ALA A 56 -7.08 10.22 7.26
C ALA A 56 -8.22 10.06 8.28
N LEU A 57 -8.07 9.13 9.22
CA LEU A 57 -9.06 8.90 10.28
C LEU A 57 -9.18 10.09 11.26
N LYS A 58 -8.05 10.74 11.60
CA LYS A 58 -8.04 11.95 12.43
C LYS A 58 -8.73 13.13 11.73
N GLU A 59 -8.49 13.32 10.44
CA GLU A 59 -9.18 14.34 9.65
C GLU A 59 -10.68 14.04 9.59
N LYS A 60 -11.08 12.79 9.32
CA LYS A 60 -12.49 12.39 9.31
C LYS A 60 -13.16 12.69 10.64
N LYS A 61 -12.49 12.37 11.75
CA LYS A 61 -12.97 12.66 13.11
C LYS A 61 -13.23 14.15 13.30
N ARG A 62 -12.28 15.00 12.91
CA ARG A 62 -12.36 16.46 13.07
C ARG A 62 -13.44 17.07 12.17
N ASP A 63 -13.39 16.78 10.87
CA ASP A 63 -14.11 17.56 9.85
C ASP A 63 -15.52 17.01 9.56
N VAL A 64 -15.76 15.71 9.79
CA VAL A 64 -17.07 15.08 9.51
C VAL A 64 -17.82 14.73 10.79
N TYR A 65 -17.10 14.38 11.86
CA TYR A 65 -17.68 13.94 13.12
C TYR A 65 -17.58 14.97 14.26
N GLY A 66 -17.14 16.20 13.96
CA GLY A 66 -17.08 17.29 14.95
C GLY A 66 -16.20 16.96 16.16
N GLY A 67 -15.14 16.17 15.96
CA GLY A 67 -14.24 15.73 17.03
C GLY A 67 -14.72 14.52 17.83
N SER A 68 -15.94 14.00 17.60
CA SER A 68 -16.48 12.84 18.32
C SER A 68 -16.77 11.67 17.38
N MET A 69 -15.87 10.69 17.35
CA MET A 69 -15.98 9.54 16.44
C MET A 69 -16.01 8.23 17.23
N SER A 70 -17.04 7.41 16.97
CA SER A 70 -17.15 6.07 17.54
C SER A 70 -16.23 5.07 16.82
N TYR A 71 -15.94 3.95 17.48
CA TYR A 71 -15.14 2.88 16.89
C TYR A 71 -15.73 2.39 15.56
N LYS A 72 -17.05 2.10 15.53
CA LYS A 72 -17.75 1.64 14.33
C LYS A 72 -17.69 2.67 13.19
N GLN A 73 -17.83 3.96 13.49
CA GLN A 73 -17.77 5.03 12.49
C GLN A 73 -16.39 5.12 11.83
N GLY A 74 -15.33 5.06 12.62
CA GLY A 74 -13.98 5.09 12.08
C GLY A 74 -13.58 3.79 11.38
N LEU A 75 -14.06 2.63 11.85
CA LEU A 75 -13.85 1.36 11.15
C LEU A 75 -14.48 1.37 9.75
N ILE A 76 -15.73 1.84 9.63
CA ILE A 76 -16.39 1.99 8.32
C ILE A 76 -15.60 2.96 7.41
N SER A 77 -15.14 4.09 7.96
CA SER A 77 -14.36 5.06 7.18
C SER A 77 -13.04 4.47 6.69
N GLY A 78 -12.31 3.74 7.55
CA GLY A 78 -11.06 3.10 7.14
C GLY A 78 -11.25 1.94 6.18
N ILE A 79 -12.34 1.18 6.26
CA ILE A 79 -12.70 0.17 5.25
C ILE A 79 -12.93 0.83 3.89
N ILE A 80 -13.71 1.92 3.85
CA ILE A 80 -13.97 2.66 2.60
C ILE A 80 -12.67 3.25 2.02
N LEU A 81 -11.82 3.83 2.86
CA LEU A 81 -10.50 4.30 2.46
C LEU A 81 -9.64 3.16 1.88
N SER A 82 -9.59 2.02 2.56
CA SER A 82 -8.83 0.84 2.12
C SER A 82 -9.35 0.31 0.79
N LEU A 83 -10.66 0.36 0.56
CA LEU A 83 -11.26 -0.02 -0.71
C LEU A 83 -10.82 0.92 -1.85
N PHE A 84 -10.82 2.23 -1.63
CA PHE A 84 -10.33 3.18 -2.64
C PHE A 84 -8.84 2.99 -2.94
N ILE A 85 -8.02 2.75 -1.91
CA ILE A 85 -6.59 2.44 -2.10
C ILE A 85 -6.42 1.16 -2.92
N ALA A 86 -7.18 0.11 -2.60
CA ALA A 86 -7.13 -1.17 -3.32
C ALA A 86 -7.55 -1.02 -4.79
N ILE A 87 -8.56 -0.19 -5.09
CA ILE A 87 -8.99 0.12 -6.46
C ILE A 87 -7.89 0.88 -7.24
N LEU A 88 -7.18 1.79 -6.58
CA LEU A 88 -6.07 2.53 -7.19
C LEU A 88 -4.77 1.70 -7.30
N SER A 89 -4.64 0.63 -6.53
CA SER A 89 -3.42 -0.18 -6.45
C SER A 89 -2.99 -0.78 -7.80
N PRO A 90 -3.85 -1.35 -8.65
CA PRO A 90 -3.45 -1.84 -9.97
C PRO A 90 -2.87 -0.74 -10.86
N LEU A 91 -3.46 0.47 -10.84
CA LEU A 91 -2.95 1.61 -11.60
C LEU A 91 -1.57 2.03 -11.08
N ALA A 92 -1.41 2.11 -9.75
CA ALA A 92 -0.12 2.42 -9.14
C ALA A 92 0.93 1.36 -9.53
N GLN A 93 0.57 0.08 -9.45
CA GLN A 93 1.43 -1.04 -9.83
C GLN A 93 1.81 -0.98 -11.32
N TYR A 94 0.89 -0.57 -12.20
CA TYR A 94 1.16 -0.41 -13.62
C TYR A 94 2.21 0.67 -13.87
N ILE A 95 2.05 1.84 -13.22
CA ILE A 95 3.02 2.93 -13.30
C ILE A 95 4.38 2.46 -12.76
N THR A 96 4.40 1.79 -11.61
CA THR A 96 5.63 1.24 -11.03
C THR A 96 6.34 0.29 -11.98
N THR A 97 5.61 -0.70 -12.51
CA THR A 97 6.18 -1.73 -13.37
C THR A 97 6.69 -1.16 -14.70
N TYR A 98 5.90 -0.33 -15.39
CA TYR A 98 6.22 0.03 -16.79
C TYR A 98 6.98 1.35 -16.94
N TYR A 99 6.90 2.25 -15.94
CA TYR A 99 7.51 3.58 -16.03
C TYR A 99 8.57 3.83 -14.96
N ILE A 100 8.34 3.38 -13.72
CA ILE A 100 9.33 3.56 -12.67
C ILE A 100 10.45 2.53 -12.87
N THR A 101 10.12 1.24 -12.91
CA THR A 101 11.12 0.16 -12.84
C THR A 101 10.89 -0.97 -13.87
N PRO A 102 10.99 -0.67 -15.18
CA PRO A 102 10.75 -1.66 -16.24
C PRO A 102 11.64 -2.89 -16.16
N ASP A 103 12.83 -2.75 -15.57
CA ASP A 103 13.82 -3.82 -15.48
C ASP A 103 13.66 -4.69 -14.22
N TYR A 104 12.78 -4.31 -13.27
CA TYR A 104 12.61 -5.04 -12.01
C TYR A 104 12.23 -6.51 -12.23
N PHE A 105 11.20 -6.79 -13.05
CA PHE A 105 10.77 -8.17 -13.27
C PHE A 105 11.84 -9.03 -13.96
N PRO A 106 12.49 -8.59 -15.05
CA PRO A 106 13.64 -9.30 -15.60
C PRO A 106 14.75 -9.58 -14.57
N ASN A 107 15.11 -8.58 -13.76
CA ASN A 107 16.17 -8.69 -12.78
C ASN A 107 15.82 -9.67 -11.65
N VAL A 108 14.61 -9.57 -11.07
CA VAL A 108 14.18 -10.44 -9.98
C VAL A 108 13.97 -11.87 -10.44
N ILE A 109 13.46 -12.09 -11.66
CA ILE A 109 13.31 -13.41 -12.25
C ILE A 109 14.68 -14.08 -12.37
N LYS A 110 15.63 -13.41 -13.02
CA LYS A 110 16.99 -13.93 -13.21
C LYS A 110 17.64 -14.25 -11.86
N ARG A 111 17.62 -13.29 -10.92
CA ARG A 111 18.22 -13.46 -9.60
C ARG A 111 17.58 -14.60 -8.81
N SER A 112 16.25 -14.71 -8.85
CA SER A 112 15.51 -15.74 -8.10
C SER A 112 15.85 -17.17 -8.54
N VAL A 113 16.16 -17.37 -9.81
CA VAL A 113 16.62 -18.67 -10.34
C VAL A 113 18.10 -18.90 -9.98
N GLU A 114 18.95 -17.87 -10.09
CA GLU A 114 20.38 -17.95 -9.73
C GLU A 114 20.61 -18.36 -8.27
N ILE A 115 19.77 -17.87 -7.35
CA ILE A 115 19.85 -18.21 -5.92
C ILE A 115 19.06 -19.49 -5.55
N GLY A 116 18.44 -20.16 -6.53
CA GLY A 116 17.68 -21.39 -6.33
C GLY A 116 16.33 -21.21 -5.65
N TYR A 117 15.77 -19.99 -5.58
CA TYR A 117 14.45 -19.73 -5.02
C TYR A 117 13.33 -20.29 -5.93
N TYR A 118 13.53 -20.24 -7.25
CA TYR A 118 12.71 -20.96 -8.24
C TYR A 118 13.56 -21.94 -9.05
N PRO A 119 12.99 -23.08 -9.49
CA PRO A 119 13.72 -24.09 -10.24
C PRO A 119 14.11 -23.63 -11.65
N ASP A 120 13.30 -22.77 -12.27
CA ASP A 120 13.51 -22.26 -13.61
C ASP A 120 12.83 -20.89 -13.83
N ILE A 121 13.12 -20.28 -14.99
CA ILE A 121 12.60 -18.96 -15.37
C ILE A 121 11.08 -18.96 -15.54
N GLU A 122 10.47 -20.06 -15.98
CA GLU A 122 9.02 -20.12 -16.22
C GLU A 122 8.25 -20.12 -14.89
N ALA A 123 8.72 -20.90 -13.91
CA ALA A 123 8.20 -20.87 -12.54
C ALA A 123 8.32 -19.49 -11.89
N ALA A 124 9.43 -18.79 -12.12
CA ALA A 124 9.63 -17.43 -11.65
C ALA A 124 8.69 -16.42 -12.34
N LYS A 125 8.51 -16.49 -13.67
CA LYS A 125 7.58 -15.63 -14.44
C LYS A 125 6.13 -15.77 -14.01
N ALA A 126 5.71 -16.97 -13.59
CA ALA A 126 4.36 -17.18 -13.06
C ALA A 126 4.08 -16.34 -11.81
N ASN A 127 5.13 -15.97 -11.06
CA ASN A 127 5.04 -15.17 -9.84
C ASN A 127 5.41 -13.70 -10.06
N PHE A 128 6.49 -13.43 -10.79
CA PHE A 128 7.02 -12.09 -11.05
C PHE A 128 6.45 -11.49 -12.33
N ASN A 129 5.19 -11.07 -12.27
CA ASN A 129 4.53 -10.39 -13.37
C ASN A 129 3.52 -9.36 -12.85
N TYR A 130 3.15 -8.44 -13.74
CA TYR A 130 2.23 -7.36 -13.42
C TYR A 130 0.88 -7.86 -12.88
N GLN A 131 0.28 -8.87 -13.52
CA GLN A 131 -1.04 -9.36 -13.13
C GLN A 131 -1.05 -9.87 -11.69
N ASN A 132 -0.07 -10.70 -11.33
CA ASN A 132 0.07 -11.24 -9.99
C ASN A 132 0.33 -10.13 -8.96
N TYR A 133 1.26 -9.21 -9.26
CA TYR A 133 1.57 -8.07 -8.39
C TYR A 133 0.40 -7.10 -8.22
N ALA A 134 -0.40 -6.86 -9.28
CA ALA A 134 -1.56 -5.99 -9.22
C ALA A 134 -2.66 -6.58 -8.33
N ILE A 135 -2.92 -7.89 -8.46
CA ILE A 135 -3.90 -8.61 -7.64
C ILE A 135 -3.42 -8.66 -6.19
N GLN A 136 -2.20 -9.12 -5.96
CA GLN A 136 -1.64 -9.22 -4.61
C GLN A 136 -1.55 -7.85 -3.95
N GLY A 137 -1.10 -6.83 -4.67
CA GLY A 137 -1.03 -5.45 -4.18
C GLY A 137 -2.40 -4.94 -3.75
N ALA A 138 -3.43 -5.11 -4.58
CA ALA A 138 -4.79 -4.67 -4.27
C ALA A 138 -5.37 -5.40 -3.04
N VAL A 139 -5.23 -6.73 -2.98
CA VAL A 139 -5.72 -7.55 -1.87
C VAL A 139 -4.98 -7.21 -0.57
N SER A 140 -3.64 -7.16 -0.63
CA SER A 140 -2.80 -6.83 0.52
C SER A 140 -3.08 -5.42 1.02
N ALA A 141 -3.21 -4.43 0.14
CA ALA A 141 -3.53 -3.06 0.52
C ALA A 141 -4.90 -2.96 1.22
N PHE A 142 -5.90 -3.69 0.73
CA PHE A 142 -7.21 -3.73 1.38
C PHE A 142 -7.14 -4.34 2.77
N ILE A 143 -6.56 -5.54 2.89
CA ILE A 143 -6.47 -6.29 4.16
C ILE A 143 -5.65 -5.51 5.18
N MET A 144 -4.47 -5.03 4.80
CA MET A 144 -3.59 -4.27 5.69
C MET A 144 -4.21 -2.94 6.10
N GLY A 145 -4.94 -2.27 5.19
CA GLY A 145 -5.68 -1.05 5.51
C GLY A 145 -6.78 -1.29 6.55
N VAL A 146 -7.52 -2.39 6.43
CA VAL A 146 -8.56 -2.78 7.41
C VAL A 146 -7.94 -3.11 8.77
N ILE A 147 -6.87 -3.91 8.80
CA ILE A 147 -6.16 -4.26 10.05
C ILE A 147 -5.60 -3.01 10.72
N THR A 148 -4.91 -2.15 9.96
CA THR A 148 -4.33 -0.90 10.46
C THR A 148 -5.42 0.00 11.03
N THR A 149 -6.56 0.10 10.35
CA THR A 149 -7.72 0.87 10.83
C THR A 149 -8.24 0.32 12.16
N ALA A 150 -8.43 -1.00 12.27
CA ALA A 150 -8.93 -1.62 13.48
C ALA A 150 -8.03 -1.30 14.69
N ILE A 151 -6.72 -1.39 14.51
CA ILE A 151 -5.72 -1.04 15.54
C ILE A 151 -5.75 0.46 15.84
N ALA A 152 -5.65 1.31 14.82
CA ALA A 152 -5.63 2.76 14.96
C ALA A 152 -6.88 3.30 15.68
N MET A 153 -8.04 2.71 15.43
CA MET A 153 -9.30 3.11 16.04
C MET A 153 -9.38 2.86 17.55
N ILE A 154 -8.55 1.99 18.11
CA ILE A 154 -8.42 1.82 19.57
C ILE A 154 -7.95 3.13 20.21
N PHE A 155 -7.04 3.85 19.53
CA PHE A 155 -6.44 5.10 19.99
C PHE A 155 -7.23 6.34 19.53
N ILE A 156 -7.82 6.31 18.33
CA ILE A 156 -8.50 7.48 17.75
C ILE A 156 -9.94 7.65 18.27
N ARG A 157 -10.62 6.56 18.66
CA ARG A 157 -12.01 6.63 19.14
C ARG A 157 -12.14 7.60 20.31
N THR A 158 -13.25 8.32 20.35
CA THR A 158 -13.60 9.10 21.55
C THR A 158 -14.03 8.11 22.63
N LYS A 159 -13.28 8.05 23.74
CA LYS A 159 -13.69 7.30 24.93
C LYS A 159 -14.94 8.01 25.46
N LYS A 160 -16.06 7.30 25.53
CA LYS A 160 -17.15 7.73 26.42
C LYS A 160 -16.60 7.55 27.83
N GLY A 161 -16.38 8.66 28.52
CA GLY A 161 -16.14 8.65 29.97
C GLY A 161 -17.38 8.14 30.70
#